data_AF-G5QFA7-F1
#
_entry.id   AF-G5QFA7-F1
#
_cell.length_a   1.000
_cell.length_b   1.000
_cell.length_c   1.000
_cell.angle_alpha   90.00
_cell.angle_beta   90.00
_cell.angle_gamma   90.00
#
_symmetry.space_group_name_H-M   'P 1'
#
loop_
_entity.id
_entity.type
_entity.pdbx_description
1 polymer ?
#
loop_
_entity_poly.entity_id
_entity_poly.type
_entity_poly.pdbx_seq_one_letter_code
_entity_poly.pdbx_strand_id
1 'polypeptide(L)' 'KAFQFEREGYFCLDSRYATADKLVFNRTVGLRDTWAKAGE' A
#
# COMPACT_ATOMS: atom_id res chain seq x y z
N LYS A 1 -5.21 -1.66 11.79
CA LYS A 1 -5.31 -2.78 10.81
C LYS A 1 -4.79 -2.28 9.47
N ALA A 2 -4.02 -3.09 8.74
CA ALA A 2 -3.59 -2.76 7.38
C ALA A 2 -4.65 -3.26 6.38
N PHE A 3 -4.77 -2.57 5.25
CA PHE A 3 -5.74 -2.86 4.19
C PHE A 3 -5.02 -3.06 2.86
N GLN A 4 -5.52 -3.98 2.04
CA GLN A 4 -5.01 -4.17 0.68
C GLN A 4 -5.74 -3.21 -0.25
N PHE A 5 -5.00 -2.37 -0.96
CA PHE A 5 -5.54 -1.66 -2.12
C PHE A 5 -5.32 -2.55 -3.34
N GLU A 6 -6.38 -2.71 -4.14
CA GLU A 6 -6.38 -3.68 -5.24
C GLU A 6 -5.24 -3.41 -6.21
N ARG A 7 -4.47 -4.47 -6.49
CA ARG A 7 -3.32 -4.48 -7.42
C ARG A 7 -2.14 -3.56 -7.06
N GLU A 8 -2.22 -2.80 -5.97
CA GLU A 8 -1.17 -1.86 -5.55
C GLU A 8 -0.31 -2.40 -4.40
N GLY A 9 -0.94 -2.91 -3.34
CA GLY A 9 -0.21 -3.35 -2.15
C GLY A 9 -1.02 -3.26 -0.87
N TYR A 10 -0.33 -3.45 0.25
CA TYR A 10 -0.89 -3.26 1.58
C TYR A 10 -0.52 -1.89 2.13
N PHE A 11 -1.51 -1.22 2.71
CA PHE A 11 -1.44 0.15 3.20
C PHE A 11 -2.00 0.27 4.61
N CYS A 12 -1.54 1.27 5.35
CA CYS A 12 -2.10 1.68 6.63
C CYS A 12 -2.36 3.19 6.66
N LEU A 13 -3.42 3.62 7.37
CA LEU A 13 -3.69 5.03 7.60
C LEU A 13 -2.58 5.61 8.49
N ASP A 14 -1.98 6.72 8.06
CA ASP A 14 -0.94 7.39 8.83
C ASP A 14 -1.54 8.13 10.03
N SER A 15 -1.10 7.81 11.26
CA SER A 15 -1.66 8.37 12.48
C SER A 15 -1.26 9.83 12.75
N ARG A 16 -0.21 10.33 12.09
CA ARG A 16 0.33 11.67 12.30
C ARG A 16 -0.17 12.66 11.26
N TYR A 17 -0.33 12.22 10.01
CA TYR A 17 -0.60 13.09 8.87
C TYR A 17 -1.99 12.91 8.27
N ALA A 18 -2.72 11.84 8.62
CA ALA A 18 -4.11 11.72 8.19
C ALA A 18 -5.03 12.62 9.02
N THR A 19 -5.96 13.29 8.34
CA THR A 19 -7.00 14.14 8.92
C THR A 19 -8.34 13.78 8.28
N ALA A 20 -9.45 14.31 8.82
CA ALA A 20 -10.79 14.05 8.28
C ALA A 20 -10.94 14.52 6.81
N ASP A 21 -10.32 15.66 6.46
CA ASP A 21 -10.40 16.26 5.13
C ASP A 21 -9.37 15.68 4.15
N LYS A 22 -8.31 15.05 4.67
CA LYS A 22 -7.23 14.50 3.87
C LYS A 22 -6.69 13.22 4.47
N LEU A 23 -7.02 12.11 3.82
CA LEU A 23 -6.53 10.79 4.18
C LEU A 23 -5.12 10.58 3.60
N VAL A 24 -4.19 10.20 4.46
CA VAL A 24 -2.81 9.85 4.09
C VAL A 24 -2.58 8.39 4.43
N PHE A 25 -2.19 7.61 3.44
CA PHE A 25 -1.91 6.18 3.60
C PHE A 25 -0.44 5.88 3.28
N ASN A 26 0.21 5.17 4.18
CA ASN A 26 1.57 4.67 3.95
C ASN A 26 1.50 3.29 3.29
N ARG A 27 2.29 3.09 2.24
CA ARG A 27 2.45 1.76 1.62
C ARG A 27 3.38 0.91 2.49
N THR A 28 2.84 -0.11 3.16
CA THR A 28 3.62 -1.04 3.98
C THR A 28 4.46 -1.96 3.11
N VAL A 29 3.87 -2.56 2.08
CA VAL A 29 4.57 -3.44 1.13
C VAL A 29 3.78 -3.52 -0.18
N GLY A 30 4.48 -3.65 -1.30
CA GLY A 30 3.86 -3.92 -2.61
C GLY A 30 3.35 -5.35 -2.72
N LEU A 31 2.49 -5.62 -3.71
CA LEU A 31 2.09 -7.00 -4.01
C LEU A 31 3.25 -7.79 -4.59
N ARG A 32 3.19 -9.11 -4.43
CA ARG A 32 4.11 -10.02 -5.10
C ARG A 32 3.80 -10.00 -6.61
N ASP A 33 4.73 -9.47 -7.38
CA ASP A 33 4.72 -9.61 -8.83
C ASP A 33 5.45 -10.90 -9.22
N THR A 34 4.72 -11.83 -9.83
CA THR A 34 5.24 -13.13 -10.28
C THR A 34 5.82 -13.07 -11.69
N TRP A 35 5.49 -12.03 -12.47
CA TRP A 35 5.87 -11.90 -13.88
C TRP A 35 7.12 -11.05 -14.07
N ALA A 36 7.36 -10.07 -13.20
CA ALA A 36 8.53 -9.20 -13.30
C ALA A 36 9.90 -9.88 -13.10
N LYS A 37 9.93 -11.11 -12.55
CA LYS A 37 11.18 -11.86 -12.28
C LYS A 37 11.47 -13.00 -13.26
N ALA A 38 10.58 -13.28 -14.22
CA ALA A 38 10.69 -14.44 -15.10
C ALA A 38 11.56 -14.21 -16.36
N GLY A 39 12.31 -13.10 -16.43
CA GLY A 39 13.04 -12.70 -17.63
C GLY A 39 14.45 -12.15 -17.39
N GLU A 40 15.06 -12.42 -16.23
CA GLU A 40 16.50 -12.19 -15.99
C GLU A 40 17.27 -13.51 -15.99
#